data_AF-A0A957RHK5-F1
#
_entry.id   AF-A0A957RHK5-F1
#
_cell.length_a   1.000
_cell.length_b   1.000
_cell.length_c   1.000
_cell.angle_alpha   90.00
_cell.angle_beta   90.00
_cell.angle_gamma   90.00
#
_symmetry.space_group_name_H-M   'P 1'
#
loop_
_entity.id
_entity.type
_entity.pdbx_description
1 polymer ?
#
loop_
_entity_poly.entity_id
_entity_poly.type
_entity_poly.pdbx_seq_one_letter_code
_entity_poly.pdbx_strand_id
1 'polypeptide(L)'
;MTIAEQFWQAWLATLPADAPARHATYMVEPFGDNPALAAELVELVLAGTKTATCSALWDWEAEGNPLPEPGLLWVVLDGRGEPRCIVETVEVTRRRYDEV
;
A
#
# COMPACT_ATOMS: atom_id res chain seq x y z
N MET A 1 -2.73 17.84 9.44
CA MET A 1 -2.39 17.07 8.24
C MET A 1 -1.23 16.15 8.58
N THR A 2 -1.41 14.85 8.48
CA THR A 2 -0.38 13.84 8.77
C THR A 2 0.76 13.92 7.74
N ILE A 3 1.90 13.28 8.02
CA ILE A 3 3.01 13.21 7.06
C ILE A 3 2.61 12.42 5.80
N ALA A 4 1.78 11.38 5.95
CA ALA A 4 1.25 10.61 4.83
C ALA A 4 0.30 11.43 3.95
N GLU A 5 -0.59 12.23 4.55
CA GLU A 5 -1.46 13.14 3.81
C GLU A 5 -0.64 14.18 3.03
N GLN A 6 0.43 14.72 3.62
CA GLN A 6 1.35 15.64 2.92
C GLN A 6 2.04 14.97 1.74
N PHE A 7 2.53 13.75 1.91
CA PHE A 7 3.16 12.97 0.86
C PHE A 7 2.20 12.69 -0.30
N TRP A 8 0.96 12.30 0.02
CA TRP A 8 -0.11 12.10 -0.94
C TRP A 8 -0.43 13.36 -1.74
N GLN A 9 -0.61 14.51 -1.05
CA GLN A 9 -0.89 15.78 -1.73
C GLN A 9 0.29 16.22 -2.62
N ALA A 10 1.52 16.02 -2.17
CA ALA A 10 2.71 16.30 -2.98
C ALA A 10 2.73 15.45 -4.26
N TRP A 11 2.40 14.17 -4.17
CA TRP A 11 2.27 13.30 -5.34
C TRP A 11 1.13 13.73 -6.27
N LEU A 12 -0.05 14.04 -5.74
CA LEU A 12 -1.17 14.56 -6.55
C LEU A 12 -0.80 15.85 -7.28
N ALA A 13 0.03 16.71 -6.68
CA ALA A 13 0.51 17.94 -7.33
C ALA A 13 1.39 17.67 -8.56
N THR A 14 1.97 16.47 -8.69
CA THR A 14 2.74 16.07 -9.88
C THR A 14 1.89 15.57 -11.04
N LEU A 15 0.60 15.28 -10.80
CA LEU A 15 -0.31 14.70 -11.77
C LEU A 15 -1.11 15.76 -12.55
N PRO A 16 -1.58 15.44 -13.78
CA PRO A 16 -2.57 16.25 -14.49
C PRO A 16 -3.82 16.55 -13.65
N ALA A 17 -4.49 17.66 -13.91
CA ALA A 17 -5.66 18.12 -13.15
C ALA A 17 -6.87 17.16 -13.22
N ASP A 18 -6.94 16.34 -14.26
CA ASP A 18 -7.98 15.36 -14.55
C ASP A 18 -7.58 13.92 -14.19
N ALA A 19 -6.40 13.72 -13.56
CA ALA A 19 -5.94 12.39 -13.16
C ALA A 19 -6.95 11.71 -12.21
N PRO A 20 -7.40 10.47 -12.48
CA PRO A 20 -8.38 9.75 -11.65
C PRO A 20 -7.98 9.66 -10.17
N ALA A 21 -6.67 9.53 -9.90
CA ALA A 21 -6.09 9.48 -8.57
C ALA A 21 -6.49 10.65 -7.65
N ARG A 22 -6.86 11.81 -8.21
CA ARG A 22 -7.33 12.98 -7.44
C ARG A 22 -8.65 12.73 -6.69
N HIS A 23 -9.40 11.72 -7.10
CA HIS A 23 -10.66 11.30 -6.47
C HIS A 23 -10.56 9.91 -5.82
N ALA A 24 -9.37 9.29 -5.85
CA ALA A 24 -9.16 7.97 -5.31
C ALA A 24 -9.06 7.99 -3.77
N THR A 25 -9.49 6.90 -3.15
CA THR A 25 -9.12 6.57 -1.78
C THR A 25 -7.77 5.87 -1.76
N TYR A 26 -7.09 5.93 -0.64
CA TYR A 26 -5.80 5.26 -0.44
C TYR A 26 -5.71 4.69 0.97
N MET A 27 -4.83 3.68 1.11
CA MET A 27 -4.42 3.15 2.41
C MET A 27 -3.03 3.66 2.79
N VAL A 28 -2.73 3.65 4.09
CA VAL A 28 -1.42 4.04 4.62
C VAL A 28 -0.95 2.95 5.57
N GLU A 29 0.03 2.16 5.16
CA GLU A 29 0.48 0.98 5.90
C GLU A 29 1.98 0.70 5.65
N PRO A 30 2.76 0.30 6.66
CA PRO A 30 4.02 -0.41 6.43
C PRO A 30 3.75 -1.85 5.99
N PHE A 31 4.75 -2.51 5.41
CA PHE A 31 4.72 -3.97 5.25
C PHE A 31 5.48 -4.66 6.39
N GLY A 32 5.02 -5.86 6.78
CA GLY A 32 5.63 -6.60 7.87
C GLY A 32 5.10 -6.18 9.24
N ASP A 33 5.54 -6.90 10.29
CA ASP A 33 4.98 -6.80 11.64
C ASP A 33 5.90 -6.05 12.63
N ASN A 34 7.06 -5.56 12.15
CA ASN A 34 8.02 -4.85 12.96
C ASN A 34 8.83 -3.82 12.16
N PRO A 35 9.42 -2.80 12.83
CA PRO A 35 10.17 -1.74 12.17
C PRO A 35 11.32 -2.20 11.26
N ALA A 36 12.08 -3.21 11.66
CA ALA A 36 13.22 -3.68 10.88
C ALA A 36 12.76 -4.32 9.57
N LEU A 37 11.72 -5.16 9.65
CA LEU A 37 11.12 -5.80 8.49
C LEU A 37 10.45 -4.77 7.56
N ALA A 38 9.75 -3.78 8.09
CA ALA A 38 9.16 -2.71 7.29
C ALA A 38 10.19 -1.90 6.51
N ALA A 39 11.33 -1.58 7.15
CA ALA A 39 12.43 -0.91 6.48
C ALA A 39 13.04 -1.77 5.35
N GLU A 40 13.19 -3.09 5.56
CA GLU A 40 13.67 -3.98 4.51
C GLU A 40 12.68 -4.10 3.34
N LEU A 41 11.41 -4.36 3.64
CA LEU A 41 10.39 -4.64 2.63
C LEU A 41 10.10 -3.42 1.75
N VAL A 42 10.12 -2.20 2.30
CA VAL A 42 9.89 -1.00 1.49
C VAL A 42 11.04 -0.73 0.52
N GLU A 43 12.30 -1.05 0.89
CA GLU A 43 13.43 -0.93 -0.03
C GLU A 43 13.32 -1.95 -1.18
N LEU A 44 12.78 -3.15 -0.93
CA LEU A 44 12.47 -4.10 -2.01
C LEU A 44 11.35 -3.61 -2.94
N VAL A 45 10.37 -2.87 -2.43
CA VAL A 45 9.32 -2.22 -3.25
C VAL A 45 9.95 -1.13 -4.11
N LEU A 46 10.76 -0.24 -3.52
CA LEU A 46 11.45 0.85 -4.21
C LEU A 46 12.40 0.34 -5.31
N ALA A 47 13.06 -0.80 -5.07
CA ALA A 47 13.91 -1.46 -6.05
C ALA A 47 13.13 -2.17 -7.17
N GLY A 48 11.79 -2.26 -7.06
CA GLY A 48 10.93 -2.98 -8.01
C GLY A 48 11.01 -4.51 -7.88
N THR A 49 11.69 -5.03 -6.86
CA THR A 49 11.85 -6.48 -6.62
C THR A 49 10.59 -7.06 -5.97
N LYS A 50 10.01 -6.34 -5.01
CA LYS A 50 8.75 -6.73 -4.36
C LYS A 50 7.58 -6.09 -5.09
N THR A 51 6.86 -6.88 -5.87
CA THR A 51 5.67 -6.46 -6.63
C THR A 51 4.37 -7.12 -6.17
N ALA A 52 4.44 -7.98 -5.14
CA ALA A 52 3.30 -8.69 -4.60
C ALA A 52 3.32 -8.69 -3.06
N THR A 53 2.13 -8.83 -2.48
CA THR A 53 1.92 -9.00 -1.03
C THR A 53 0.73 -9.92 -0.79
N CYS A 54 0.60 -10.44 0.43
CA CYS A 54 -0.55 -11.23 0.85
C CYS A 54 -0.87 -10.94 2.32
N SER A 55 -2.13 -11.14 2.68
CA SER A 55 -2.65 -11.11 4.05
C SER A 55 -3.63 -12.27 4.21
N ALA A 56 -3.97 -12.60 5.45
CA ALA A 56 -4.96 -13.62 5.67
C ALA A 56 -6.36 -13.03 5.41
N LEU A 57 -7.20 -13.75 4.66
CA LEU A 57 -8.55 -13.26 4.33
C LEU A 57 -9.38 -12.94 5.58
N TRP A 58 -9.20 -13.73 6.64
CA TRP A 58 -9.95 -13.59 7.89
C TRP A 58 -9.61 -12.30 8.65
N ASP A 59 -8.42 -11.71 8.46
CA ASP A 59 -8.04 -10.44 9.11
C ASP A 59 -8.98 -9.32 8.64
N TRP A 60 -9.21 -9.22 7.33
CA TRP A 60 -10.14 -8.24 6.74
C TRP A 60 -11.58 -8.46 7.18
N GLU A 61 -12.02 -9.73 7.22
CA GLU A 61 -13.38 -10.10 7.64
C GLU A 61 -13.62 -9.76 9.11
N ALA A 62 -12.63 -9.99 9.97
CA ALA A 62 -12.70 -9.71 11.40
C ALA A 62 -12.73 -8.20 11.69
N GLU A 63 -12.00 -7.40 10.92
CA GLU A 63 -11.98 -5.94 11.04
C GLU A 63 -13.19 -5.26 10.39
N GLY A 64 -13.94 -5.98 9.55
CA GLY A 64 -15.04 -5.42 8.76
C GLY A 64 -14.58 -4.47 7.66
N ASN A 65 -13.30 -4.54 7.29
CA ASN A 65 -12.71 -3.70 6.26
C ASN A 65 -13.05 -4.23 4.86
N PRO A 66 -13.31 -3.34 3.87
CA PRO A 66 -13.48 -3.78 2.50
C PRO A 66 -12.19 -4.44 2.01
N LEU A 67 -12.33 -5.55 1.29
CA LEU A 67 -11.18 -6.19 0.67
C LEU A 67 -10.54 -5.27 -0.37
N PRO A 68 -9.23 -5.36 -0.57
CA PRO A 68 -8.56 -4.60 -1.61
C PRO A 68 -9.10 -5.00 -2.99
N GLU A 69 -9.22 -4.02 -3.87
CA GLU A 69 -9.64 -4.19 -5.27
C GLU A 69 -8.58 -3.58 -6.19
N PRO A 70 -8.50 -4.02 -7.47
CA PRO A 70 -7.68 -3.35 -8.47
C PRO A 70 -7.97 -1.85 -8.55
N GLY A 71 -6.91 -1.03 -8.65
CA GLY A 71 -6.96 0.43 -8.60
C GLY A 71 -6.80 1.03 -7.20
N LEU A 72 -6.80 0.21 -6.13
CA LEU A 72 -6.51 0.70 -4.79
C LEU A 72 -5.07 1.22 -4.69
N LEU A 73 -4.91 2.44 -4.18
CA LEU A 73 -3.61 3.07 -3.98
C LEU A 73 -3.15 2.94 -2.53
N TRP A 74 -1.85 2.78 -2.34
CA TRP A 74 -1.22 2.59 -1.04
C TRP A 74 -0.06 3.55 -0.86
N VAL A 75 -0.06 4.33 0.21
CA VAL A 75 1.12 5.03 0.70
C VAL A 75 1.88 4.05 1.60
N VAL A 76 3.03 3.56 1.12
CA VAL A 76 3.84 2.57 1.84
C VAL A 76 4.76 3.28 2.81
N LEU A 77 4.71 2.89 4.08
CA LEU A 77 5.56 3.41 5.14
C LEU A 77 6.82 2.55 5.36
N ASP A 78 7.89 3.17 5.85
CA ASP A 78 9.05 2.45 6.40
C ASP A 78 8.85 2.07 7.88
N GLY A 79 9.88 1.47 8.48
CA GLY A 79 9.88 1.09 9.89
C GLY A 79 9.80 2.25 10.89
N ARG A 80 9.96 3.49 10.45
CA ARG A 80 9.81 4.70 11.28
C ARG A 80 8.43 5.35 11.09
N GLY A 81 7.59 4.79 10.23
CA GLY A 81 6.30 5.36 9.85
C GLY A 81 6.43 6.51 8.84
N GLU A 82 7.57 6.64 8.16
CA GLU A 82 7.75 7.66 7.12
C GLU A 82 7.30 7.13 5.76
N PRO A 83 6.51 7.90 4.98
CA PRO A 83 6.06 7.48 3.66
C PRO A 83 7.23 7.45 2.68
N ARG A 84 7.33 6.36 1.91
CA ARG A 84 8.45 6.14 0.97
C ARG A 84 8.02 6.12 -0.48
N CYS A 85 6.85 5.54 -0.78
CA CYS A 85 6.32 5.47 -2.13
C CYS A 85 4.79 5.35 -2.13
N ILE A 86 4.21 5.51 -3.32
CA ILE A 86 2.81 5.17 -3.61
C ILE A 86 2.81 4.02 -4.61
N VAL A 87 2.02 2.98 -4.34
CA VAL A 87 1.83 1.83 -5.24
C VAL A 87 0.37 1.59 -5.52
N GLU A 88 0.06 0.93 -6.65
CA GLU A 88 -1.29 0.59 -7.07
C GLU A 88 -1.48 -0.93 -7.06
N THR A 89 -2.59 -1.40 -6.48
CA THR A 89 -3.03 -2.78 -6.63
C THR A 89 -3.51 -2.99 -8.07
N VAL A 90 -2.85 -3.86 -8.83
CA VAL A 90 -3.25 -4.17 -10.22
C VAL A 90 -4.04 -5.46 -10.35
N GLU A 91 -3.92 -6.37 -9.39
CA GLU A 91 -4.58 -7.68 -9.37
C GLU A 91 -4.85 -8.12 -7.93
N VAL A 92 -5.97 -8.81 -7.70
CA VAL A 92 -6.30 -9.45 -6.43
C VAL A 92 -6.80 -10.87 -6.69
N THR A 93 -6.17 -11.86 -6.08
CA THR A 93 -6.60 -13.25 -6.11
C THR A 93 -6.67 -13.84 -4.71
N ARG A 94 -7.47 -14.90 -4.54
CA ARG A 94 -7.54 -15.66 -3.29
C ARG A 94 -7.01 -17.07 -3.56
N ARG A 95 -6.09 -17.52 -2.73
CA ARG A 95 -5.46 -18.84 -2.79
C ARG A 95 -5.42 -19.42 -1.39
N ARG A 96 -5.46 -20.74 -1.30
CA ARG A 96 -5.08 -21.40 -0.05
C ARG A 96 -3.58 -21.24 0.15
N TYR A 97 -3.15 -21.18 1.40
CA TYR A 97 -1.74 -21.01 1.74
C TYR A 97 -0.84 -22.13 1.16
N ASP A 98 -1.36 -23.35 1.10
CA ASP A 98 -0.65 -24.52 0.56
C ASP A 98 -0.69 -24.62 -0.99
N GLU A 99 -1.26 -23.62 -1.67
CA GLU A 99 -1.41 -23.55 -3.13
C GLU A 99 -0.75 -22.29 -3.72
N VAL A 100 0.16 -21.64 -2.98
CA VAL A 100 0.93 -20.46 -3.42
C VAL A 100 2.19 -20.88 -4.18
#